data_AF-A0A9E3I0S2-F1
#
_entry.id   AF-A0A9E3I0S2-F1
#
_cell.length_a   1.000
_cell.length_b   1.000
_cell.length_c   1.000
_cell.angle_alpha   90.00
_cell.angle_beta   90.00
_cell.angle_gamma   90.00
#
_symmetry.space_group_name_H-M   'P 1'
#
loop_
_entity.id
_entity.type
_entity.pdbx_description
1 polymer ?
#
loop_
_entity_poly.entity_id
_entity_poly.type
_entity_poly.pdbx_seq_one_letter_code
_entity_poly.pdbx_strand_id
1 'polypeptide(L)' 'MPIGTKVIFNIAQGLDTGKAFITGIHKDQEDGHLYYQLDVIEGSKSDLHRDEKGELWVNDFETKIISK' A
#
# COMPACT_ATOMS: atom_id res chain seq x y z
N MET A 1 -7.27 -2.22 7.64
CA MET A 1 -8.31 -1.55 6.81
C MET A 1 -8.98 -2.58 5.91
N PRO A 2 -10.25 -2.40 5.49
CA PRO A 2 -10.93 -3.38 4.65
C PRO A 2 -10.43 -3.37 3.20
N ILE A 3 -10.52 -4.52 2.54
CA ILE A 3 -10.33 -4.65 1.08
C ILE A 3 -11.30 -3.69 0.37
N GLY A 4 -10.84 -3.07 -0.71
CA GLY A 4 -11.57 -2.04 -1.47
C GLY A 4 -11.44 -0.62 -0.91
N THR A 5 -10.76 -0.44 0.24
CA THR A 5 -10.47 0.91 0.77
C THR A 5 -9.51 1.64 -0.17
N LYS A 6 -9.86 2.86 -0.56
CA LYS A 6 -8.95 3.77 -1.26
C LYS A 6 -8.01 4.43 -0.26
N VAL A 7 -6.72 4.34 -0.52
CA VAL A 7 -5.66 4.87 0.34
C VAL A 7 -4.72 5.80 -0.42
N ILE A 8 -4.15 6.75 0.29
CA ILE A 8 -2.93 7.44 -0.10
C ILE A 8 -1.79 6.76 0.64
N PHE A 9 -0.72 6.42 -0.06
CA PHE A 9 0.47 5.82 0.52
C PHE A 9 1.72 6.56 0.07
N ASN A 10 2.77 6.49 0.88
CA ASN A 10 4.00 7.22 0.68
C ASN A 10 5.01 6.35 -0.08
N ILE A 11 5.53 6.85 -1.21
CA ILE A 11 6.38 6.07 -2.12
C ILE A 11 7.88 6.26 -1.79
N ALA A 12 8.25 7.35 -1.09
CA ALA A 12 9.65 7.69 -0.81
C ALA A 12 9.80 8.56 0.43
N GLN A 13 9.41 8.05 1.61
CA GLN A 13 9.58 8.73 2.92
C GLN A 13 9.11 10.21 2.97
N GLY A 14 8.12 10.58 2.17
CA GLY A 14 7.50 11.91 2.15
C GLY A 14 7.72 12.70 0.87
N LEU A 15 8.49 12.18 -0.09
CA LEU A 15 8.80 12.88 -1.33
C LEU A 15 7.76 12.68 -2.44
N ASP A 16 7.02 11.58 -2.39
CA ASP A 16 6.00 11.26 -3.39
C ASP A 16 4.87 10.42 -2.78
N THR A 17 3.65 10.60 -3.28
CA THR A 17 2.46 9.90 -2.77
C THR A 17 1.69 9.23 -3.90
N GLY A 18 1.37 7.96 -3.71
CA GLY A 18 0.51 7.18 -4.60
C GLY A 18 -0.92 7.07 -4.09
N LYS A 19 -1.85 6.78 -4.99
CA LYS A 19 -3.21 6.35 -4.64
C LYS A 19 -3.41 4.90 -5.04
N ALA A 20 -3.95 4.09 -4.13
CA ALA A 20 -4.19 2.67 -4.37
C ALA A 20 -5.51 2.20 -3.76
N PHE A 21 -5.95 1.02 -4.18
CA PHE A 21 -6.94 0.21 -3.46
C PHE A 21 -6.25 -0.92 -2.71
N ILE A 22 -6.74 -1.22 -1.51
CA ILE A 22 -6.35 -2.43 -0.80
C ILE A 22 -7.01 -3.63 -1.48
N THR A 23 -6.23 -4.57 -1.99
CA THR A 23 -6.71 -5.79 -2.66
C THR A 23 -6.50 -7.04 -1.82
N GLY A 24 -5.58 -7.00 -0.85
CA GLY A 24 -5.23 -8.13 0.00
C GLY A 24 -4.71 -7.67 1.35
N ILE A 25 -4.83 -8.55 2.34
CA ILE A 25 -4.34 -8.34 3.71
C ILE A 25 -3.68 -9.64 4.14
N HIS A 26 -2.40 -9.55 4.52
CA HIS A 26 -1.65 -10.67 5.05
C HIS A 26 -1.18 -10.33 6.46
N LYS A 27 -1.32 -11.27 7.38
CA LYS A 27 -0.73 -11.15 8.71
C LYS A 27 0.44 -12.10 8.79
N ASP A 28 1.62 -11.56 8.98
CA ASP A 28 2.80 -12.37 9.20
C ASP A 28 2.67 -13.08 10.56
N GLN A 29 2.99 -14.37 10.57
CA GLN A 29 2.79 -15.24 11.73
C GLN A 29 3.95 -15.18 12.73
N GLU A 30 5.14 -14.73 12.31
CA GLU A 30 6.32 -14.64 13.16
C GLU A 30 6.35 -13.33 13.96
N ASP A 31 6.04 -12.21 13.32
CA ASP A 31 6.14 -10.87 13.93
C ASP A 31 4.76 -10.26 14.30
N GLY A 32 3.67 -10.83 13.77
CA GLY A 32 2.31 -10.37 14.00
C GLY A 32 1.93 -9.10 13.23
N HIS A 33 2.80 -8.57 12.38
CA HIS A 33 2.55 -7.37 11.58
C HIS A 33 1.55 -7.64 10.44
N LEU A 34 0.82 -6.58 10.08
CA LEU A 34 -0.15 -6.60 8.99
C LEU A 34 0.46 -5.95 7.75
N TYR A 35 0.50 -6.72 6.68
CA TYR A 35 0.89 -6.30 5.35
C TYR A 35 -0.35 -6.12 4.48
N TYR A 36 -0.39 -5.03 3.72
CA TYR A 36 -1.47 -4.74 2.80
C TYR A 36 -0.97 -4.83 1.37
N GLN A 37 -1.72 -5.56 0.54
CA GLN A 37 -1.50 -5.59 -0.89
C GLN A 37 -2.23 -4.41 -1.53
N LEU A 38 -1.53 -3.68 -2.39
CA LEU A 38 -2.04 -2.46 -3.03
C LEU A 38 -2.12 -2.61 -4.55
N ASP A 39 -3.27 -2.26 -5.12
CA ASP A 39 -3.44 -2.02 -6.56
C ASP A 39 -3.38 -0.50 -6.83
N VAL A 40 -2.30 -0.07 -7.49
CA VAL A 40 -1.95 1.35 -7.63
C VAL A 40 -2.66 1.96 -8.84
N ILE A 41 -3.39 3.05 -8.59
CA ILE A 41 -4.24 3.72 -9.58
C ILE A 41 -3.55 5.00 -10.11
N GLU A 42 -2.75 5.67 -9.28
CA GLU A 42 -2.11 6.96 -9.60
C GLU A 42 -0.80 7.13 -8.81
N GLY A 43 0.20 7.82 -9.40
CA GLY A 43 1.44 8.22 -8.73
C GLY A 43 2.61 7.23 -8.79
N SER A 44 2.46 6.04 -9.39
CA SER A 44 3.52 5.01 -9.44
C SER A 44 4.37 5.08 -10.72
N LYS A 45 5.17 6.14 -10.87
CA LYS A 45 6.32 6.10 -11.81
C LYS A 45 7.65 5.86 -11.10
N SER A 46 7.70 6.05 -9.79
CA SER A 46 8.92 5.88 -8.99
C SER A 46 9.04 4.45 -8.50
N ASP A 47 10.29 3.96 -8.38
CA ASP A 47 10.75 2.60 -8.06
C ASP A 47 10.15 2.00 -6.78
N LEU A 48 8.87 1.66 -6.81
CA LEU A 48 8.23 0.88 -5.77
C LEU A 48 8.76 -0.55 -5.84
N HIS A 49 9.33 -1.03 -4.74
CA HIS A 49 9.76 -2.41 -4.62
C HIS A 49 8.53 -3.32 -4.71
N ARG A 50 8.44 -4.06 -5.81
CA ARG A 50 7.42 -5.09 -6.05
C ARG A 50 8.06 -6.45 -5.84
N ASP A 51 7.26 -7.42 -5.42
CA ASP A 51 7.73 -8.80 -5.34
C ASP A 51 7.95 -9.42 -6.73
N GLU A 52 8.38 -10.68 -6.76
CA GLU A 52 8.65 -11.42 -8.00
C GLU A 52 7.40 -11.59 -8.89
N LYS A 53 6.20 -11.41 -8.35
CA LYS A 53 4.92 -11.46 -9.07
C LYS A 53 4.46 -10.06 -9.52
N GLY A 54 5.22 -9.02 -9.21
CA GLY A 54 4.87 -7.63 -9.50
C GLY A 54 3.88 -7.02 -8.50
N GLU A 55 3.64 -7.67 -7.36
CA GLU A 55 2.71 -7.21 -6.32
C GLU A 55 3.39 -6.21 -5.38
N LEU A 56 2.65 -5.19 -4.96
CA LEU A 56 3.11 -4.20 -3.99
C LEU A 56 2.56 -4.54 -2.61
N TRP A 57 3.46 -4.87 -1.70
CA TRP A 57 3.16 -5.13 -0.29
C TRP A 57 3.76 -4.03 0.56
N VAL A 58 2.95 -3.44 1.43
CA VAL A 58 3.40 -2.39 2.35
C VAL A 58 3.05 -2.76 3.79
N ASN A 59 4.02 -2.53 4.67
CA ASN A 59 3.86 -2.55 6.13
C ASN A 59 3.82 -1.09 6.59
N ASP A 60 2.91 -0.77 7.52
CA ASP A 60 2.76 0.56 8.16
C ASP A 60 2.91 1.77 7.20
N PHE A 61 1.80 2.21 6.62
CA PHE A 61 1.74 3.46 5.85
C PHE A 61 0.71 4.42 6.45
N GLU A 62 1.04 5.72 6.47
CA GLU A 62 0.08 6.74 6.87
C GLU A 62 -1.09 6.77 5.88
N THR A 63 -2.28 6.44 6.37
CA THR A 63 -3.49 6.59 5.58
C THR A 63 -4.16 7.91 5.89
N LYS A 64 -4.12 8.83 4.93
CA LYS A 64 -5.13 9.88 4.86
C LYS A 64 -6.38 9.27 4.22
N ILE A 65 -7.38 8.99 5.04
CA ILE A 65 -8.72 8.63 4.56
C ILE A 65 -9.23 9.83 3.76
N ILE A 66 -9.35 9.67 2.44
CA ILE A 66 -10.02 10.65 1.60
C ILE A 66 -11.53 10.44 1.80
N SER A 67 -12.10 11.18 2.75
CA SER A 67 -13.56 11.25 2.91
C SER A 67 -14.19 11.87 1.65
N LYS A 68 -15.38 11.37 1.30
CA LYS A 68 -16.16 11.66 0.07
C LYS A 68 -16.34 13.14 -0.23
#